data_AF-A0A966PQ60-F1
#
_entry.id   AF-A0A966PQ60-F1
#
_cell.length_a   1.000
_cell.length_b   1.000
_cell.length_c   1.000
_cell.angle_alpha   90.00
_cell.angle_beta   90.00
_cell.angle_gamma   90.00
#
_symmetry.space_group_name_H-M   'P 1'
#
loop_
_entity.id
_entity.type
_entity.pdbx_description
1 polymer ?
#
loop_
_entity_poly.entity_id
_entity_poly.type
_entity_poly.pdbx_seq_one_letter_code
_entity_poly.pdbx_strand_id
1 'polypeptide(L)'
;MPVGFTAVKVSQAERMMNLLALLVDRAKPLTLRQVRQELGKQYPESDEAARAAFERDKAALREMGIPIETKTLGGDAAGEVTYWVNRSNYELSDLRLTQEERMALQLAVATVH
;
A
#
# COMPACT_ATOMS: atom_id res chain seq x y z
N MET A 1 -33.09 22.56 7.60
CA MET A 1 -32.27 21.68 8.46
C MET A 1 -31.28 20.96 7.56
N PRO A 2 -29.97 21.27 7.55
CA PRO A 2 -29.03 20.42 6.84
C PRO A 2 -28.68 19.22 7.71
N VAL A 3 -28.82 18.03 7.14
CA VAL A 3 -28.33 16.78 7.69
C VAL A 3 -26.81 16.82 7.74
N GLY A 4 -26.23 16.65 8.93
CA GLY A 4 -24.80 16.55 9.10
C GLY A 4 -24.30 15.28 8.40
N PHE A 5 -23.50 15.44 7.35
CA PHE A 5 -22.62 14.37 6.90
C PHE A 5 -21.56 14.19 8.00
N THR A 6 -21.75 13.19 8.87
CA THR A 6 -20.69 12.74 9.76
C THR A 6 -19.52 12.31 8.88
N ALA A 7 -18.42 13.06 8.90
CA ALA A 7 -17.20 12.66 8.20
C ALA A 7 -16.80 11.27 8.71
N VAL A 8 -16.93 10.25 7.86
CA VAL A 8 -16.45 8.91 8.18
C VAL A 8 -14.93 9.03 8.33
N LYS A 9 -14.43 8.90 9.56
CA LYS A 9 -13.00 8.68 9.77
C LYS A 9 -12.66 7.39 9.05
N VAL A 10 -11.77 7.47 8.06
CA VAL A 10 -11.29 6.32 7.29
C VAL A 10 -10.79 5.25 8.27
N SER A 11 -11.34 4.05 8.14
CA SER A 11 -11.02 2.93 9.03
C SER A 11 -9.54 2.55 8.91
N GLN A 12 -8.98 1.89 9.91
CA GLN A 12 -7.60 1.39 9.81
C GLN A 12 -7.46 0.40 8.64
N ALA A 13 -8.42 -0.51 8.47
CA ALA A 13 -8.40 -1.48 7.39
C ALA A 13 -8.40 -0.81 6.00
N GLU A 14 -9.23 0.21 5.81
CA GLU A 14 -9.29 0.98 4.56
C GLU A 14 -8.00 1.76 4.32
N ARG A 15 -7.47 2.45 5.34
CA ARG A 15 -6.19 3.16 5.22
C ARG A 15 -5.04 2.24 4.88
N MET A 16 -5.02 1.05 5.46
CA MET A 16 -4.03 0.02 5.20
C MET A 16 -4.12 -0.51 3.76
N MET A 17 -5.34 -0.78 3.27
CA MET A 17 -5.57 -1.20 1.89
C MET A 17 -5.15 -0.11 0.89
N ASN A 18 -5.51 1.14 1.17
CA ASN A 18 -5.13 2.28 0.35
C ASN A 18 -3.62 2.52 0.34
N LEU A 19 -2.96 2.36 1.50
CA LEU A 19 -1.51 2.41 1.59
C LEU A 19 -0.85 1.33 0.73
N LEU A 20 -1.34 0.09 0.82
CA LEU A 20 -0.82 -1.01 0.00
C LEU A 20 -1.00 -0.73 -1.49
N ALA A 21 -2.22 -0.34 -1.91
CA ALA A 21 -2.53 -0.02 -3.29
C ALA A 21 -1.61 1.08 -3.84
N LEU A 22 -1.41 2.15 -3.05
CA LEU A 22 -0.49 3.24 -3.40
C LEU A 22 0.95 2.74 -3.58
N LEU A 23 1.48 1.96 -2.64
CA LEU A 23 2.87 1.53 -2.70
C LEU A 23 3.14 0.47 -3.78
N VAL A 24 2.12 -0.29 -4.20
CA VAL A 24 2.22 -1.26 -5.32
C VAL A 24 2.13 -0.58 -6.68
N ASP A 25 1.32 0.48 -6.82
CA ASP A 25 1.18 1.24 -8.06
C ASP A 25 2.42 2.09 -8.37
N ARG A 26 3.13 2.55 -7.34
CA ARG A 26 4.23 3.51 -7.50
C ARG A 26 5.57 2.82 -7.80
N ALA A 27 6.18 3.21 -8.92
CA ALA A 27 7.50 2.73 -9.33
C ALA A 27 8.68 3.30 -8.50
N LYS A 28 8.47 4.41 -7.77
CA LYS A 28 9.50 5.07 -6.96
C LYS A 28 9.10 5.02 -5.48
N PRO A 29 10.06 4.77 -4.56
CA PRO A 29 9.81 4.86 -3.13
C PRO A 29 9.28 6.24 -2.72
N LEU A 30 8.32 6.25 -1.79
CA LEU A 30 7.67 7.46 -1.30
C LEU A 30 8.09 7.78 0.13
N THR A 31 8.18 9.05 0.48
CA THR A 31 8.30 9.47 1.89
C THR A 31 6.93 9.49 2.57
N LEU A 32 6.89 9.48 3.90
CA LEU A 32 5.62 9.60 4.64
C LEU A 32 4.85 10.87 4.26
N ARG A 33 5.56 11.97 3.99
CA ARG A 33 4.94 13.22 3.54
C ARG A 33 4.23 13.05 2.19
N GLN A 34 4.87 12.36 1.24
CA GLN A 34 4.26 12.08 -0.07
C GLN A 34 3.08 11.12 0.06
N VAL A 35 3.19 10.07 0.89
CA VAL A 35 2.07 9.15 1.17
C VAL A 35 0.86 9.92 1.70
N ARG A 36 1.05 10.85 2.64
CA ARG A 36 -0.04 11.69 3.20
C ARG A 36 -0.64 12.61 2.14
N GLN A 37 0.18 13.15 1.25
CA GLN A 37 -0.30 13.99 0.15
C GLN A 37 -1.19 13.19 -0.81
N GLU A 38 -0.78 11.98 -1.18
CA GLU A 38 -1.50 11.10 -2.10
C GLU A 38 -2.79 10.54 -1.50
N LEU A 39 -2.77 10.17 -0.20
CA LEU A 39 -3.93 9.61 0.50
C LEU A 39 -4.84 10.68 1.13
N GLY A 40 -4.50 11.96 0.99
CA GLY A 40 -5.27 13.07 1.54
C GLY A 40 -5.45 12.98 3.06
N LYS A 41 -6.69 13.18 3.54
CA LYS A 41 -7.00 13.29 4.99
C LYS A 41 -7.14 11.95 5.72
N GLN A 42 -6.57 10.87 5.19
CA GLN A 42 -6.61 9.54 5.80
C GLN A 42 -5.69 9.42 7.02
N TYR A 43 -4.61 10.20 7.06
CA TYR A 43 -3.71 10.32 8.21
C TYR A 43 -3.98 11.61 8.99
N PRO A 44 -3.70 11.61 10.31
CA PRO A 44 -3.70 12.83 11.11
C PRO A 44 -2.86 13.96 10.50
N GLU A 45 -3.23 15.21 10.81
CA GLU A 45 -2.49 16.40 10.34
C GLU A 45 -1.19 16.62 11.13
N SER A 46 -1.14 16.23 12.41
CA SER A 46 0.10 16.22 13.19
C SER A 46 1.07 15.15 12.67
N ASP A 47 2.34 15.54 12.46
CA ASP A 47 3.39 14.65 11.97
C ASP A 47 3.62 13.46 12.90
N GLU A 48 3.62 13.68 14.21
CA GLU A 48 3.81 12.62 15.21
C GLU A 48 2.65 11.61 15.17
N ALA A 49 1.41 12.13 15.15
CA ALA A 49 0.22 11.29 15.08
C ALA A 49 0.11 10.54 13.74
N ALA A 50 0.51 11.19 12.64
CA ALA A 50 0.58 10.56 11.32
C ALA A 50 1.61 9.44 11.30
N ARG A 51 2.80 9.67 11.86
CA ARG A 51 3.84 8.66 11.95
C ARG A 51 3.40 7.47 12.79
N ALA A 52 2.79 7.70 13.96
CA ALA A 52 2.26 6.63 14.81
C ALA A 52 1.14 5.82 14.12
N ALA A 53 0.25 6.48 13.37
CA ALA A 53 -0.78 5.79 12.58
C ALA A 53 -0.17 4.96 11.44
N PHE A 54 0.80 5.53 10.73
CA PHE A 54 1.50 4.87 9.64
C PHE A 54 2.29 3.65 10.11
N GLU A 55 3.01 3.74 11.23
CA GLU A 55 3.72 2.59 11.81
C GLU A 55 2.76 1.46 12.19
N ARG A 56 1.56 1.77 12.71
CA ARG A 56 0.52 0.76 12.98
C ARG A 56 0.00 0.09 11.71
N ASP A 57 -0.20 0.85 10.64
CA ASP A 57 -0.65 0.28 9.35
C ASP A 57 0.42 -0.63 8.74
N LYS A 58 1.70 -0.23 8.80
CA LYS A 58 2.82 -1.08 8.40
C LYS A 58 2.91 -2.35 9.22
N ALA A 59 2.71 -2.26 10.54
CA ALA A 59 2.72 -3.42 11.42
C ALA A 59 1.61 -4.41 11.05
N ALA A 60 0.39 -3.92 10.82
CA ALA A 60 -0.72 -4.74 10.37
C ALA A 60 -0.47 -5.40 9.00
N LEU A 61 0.12 -4.66 8.04
CA LEU A 61 0.53 -5.23 6.75
C LEU A 61 1.58 -6.33 6.92
N ARG A 62 2.56 -6.12 7.80
CA ARG A 62 3.59 -7.10 8.11
C ARG A 62 3.01 -8.38 8.71
N GLU A 63 2.02 -8.26 9.60
CA GLU A 63 1.30 -9.41 10.18
C GLU A 63 0.58 -10.24 9.12
N MET A 64 0.12 -9.62 8.02
CA MET A 64 -0.46 -10.29 6.86
C MET A 64 0.58 -10.82 5.87
N GLY A 65 1.87 -10.75 6.19
CA GLY A 65 2.96 -11.19 5.30
C GLY A 65 3.35 -10.18 4.23
N ILE A 66 2.94 -8.91 4.39
CA ILE A 66 3.23 -7.81 3.46
C ILE A 66 4.20 -6.79 4.09
N PRO A 67 5.51 -7.08 4.18
CA PRO A 67 6.47 -6.09 4.67
C PRO A 67 6.57 -4.88 3.73
N ILE A 68 6.52 -3.68 4.33
CA ILE A 68 6.91 -2.43 3.69
C ILE A 68 8.40 -2.20 3.93
N GLU A 69 9.16 -2.10 2.84
CA GLU A 69 10.59 -1.83 2.86
C GLU A 69 10.86 -0.36 3.16
N THR A 70 12.03 -0.08 3.76
CA THR A 70 12.42 1.28 4.13
C THR A 70 13.86 1.58 3.79
N LYS A 71 14.13 2.84 3.39
CA LYS A 71 15.49 3.33 3.15
C LYS A 71 15.60 4.79 3.56
N THR A 72 16.60 5.09 4.37
CA THR A 72 17.00 6.46 4.67
C THR A 72 17.81 7.00 3.50
N LEU A 73 17.41 8.15 2.97
CA LEU A 73 18.10 8.87 1.90
C LEU A 73 19.35 9.56 2.45
N GLY A 74 20.35 9.71 1.59
CA GLY A 74 21.58 10.48 1.84
C GLY A 74 21.70 11.67 0.89
N GLY A 75 22.79 12.43 0.99
CA GLY A 75 23.03 13.62 0.15
C GLY A 75 22.08 14.77 0.49
N ASP A 76 21.53 15.43 -0.53
CA ASP A 76 20.66 16.61 -0.36
C ASP A 76 19.32 16.31 0.36
N ALA A 77 18.93 15.04 0.44
CA ALA A 77 17.74 14.57 1.17
C ALA A 77 18.12 13.75 2.43
N ALA A 78 19.30 14.00 3.00
CA ALA A 78 19.81 13.25 4.14
C ALA A 78 18.81 13.22 5.31
N GLY A 79 18.49 12.00 5.76
CA GLY A 79 17.59 11.76 6.90
C GLY A 79 16.12 11.55 6.54
N GLU A 80 15.70 11.77 5.30
CA GLU A 80 14.36 11.39 4.85
C GLU A 80 14.24 9.87 4.69
N VAL A 81 13.15 9.29 5.19
CA VAL A 81 12.86 7.85 5.04
C VAL A 81 11.86 7.65 3.90
N THR A 82 12.21 6.75 3.00
CA THR A 82 11.34 6.30 1.90
C THR A 82 10.82 4.89 2.15
N TYR A 83 9.64 4.61 1.58
CA TYR A 83 8.86 3.41 1.77
C TYR A 83 8.44 2.85 0.41
N TRP A 84 8.53 1.53 0.23
CA TRP A 84 8.04 0.84 -0.96
C TRP A 84 7.66 -0.61 -0.64
N VAL A 85 6.92 -1.23 -1.55
CA VAL A 85 6.61 -2.66 -1.50
C VAL A 85 7.42 -3.33 -2.62
N ASN A 86 8.22 -4.36 -2.30
CA ASN A 86 8.90 -5.12 -3.33
C ASN A 86 7.90 -6.03 -4.04
N ARG A 87 7.38 -5.56 -5.18
CA ARG A 87 6.36 -6.26 -5.97
C ARG A 87 6.78 -7.69 -6.33
N SER A 88 8.06 -7.94 -6.57
CA SER A 88 8.58 -9.28 -6.89
C SER A 88 8.45 -10.29 -5.74
N ASN A 89 8.25 -9.83 -4.50
CA ASN A 89 7.94 -10.72 -3.37
C ASN A 89 6.47 -11.17 -3.34
N TYR A 90 5.60 -10.55 -4.14
CA TYR A 90 4.14 -10.81 -4.20
C TYR A 90 3.67 -11.21 -5.59
N GLU A 91 4.49 -11.01 -6.62
CA GLU A 91 4.27 -11.64 -7.90
C GLU A 91 4.38 -13.16 -7.70
N LEU A 92 3.43 -13.89 -8.26
CA LEU A 92 3.53 -15.33 -8.33
C LEU A 92 4.79 -15.64 -9.15
N SER A 93 5.86 -16.06 -8.47
CA SER A 93 7.07 -16.58 -9.10
C SER A 93 6.67 -17.50 -10.23
N ASP A 94 7.26 -17.27 -11.42
CA ASP A 94 7.08 -17.99 -12.68
C ASP A 94 6.25 -19.25 -12.48
N LEU A 95 4.92 -19.08 -12.47
CA LEU A 95 4.01 -20.15 -12.08
C LEU A 95 4.36 -21.29 -13.00
N ARG A 96 4.91 -22.38 -12.46
CA ARG A 96 5.25 -23.58 -13.23
C ARG A 96 3.96 -24.33 -13.56
N LEU A 97 3.00 -23.60 -14.11
CA LEU A 97 1.72 -24.08 -14.55
C LEU A 97 2.00 -25.16 -15.57
N THR A 98 1.46 -26.32 -15.25
CA THR A 98 1.30 -27.39 -16.21
C THR A 98 0.51 -26.88 -17.43
N GLN A 99 0.60 -27.62 -18.53
CA GLN A 99 -0.17 -27.30 -19.73
C GLN A 99 -1.68 -27.18 -19.42
N GLU A 100 -2.17 -28.05 -18.53
CA GLU A 100 -3.56 -28.14 -18.11
C GLU A 100 -4.01 -26.92 -17.30
N GLU A 101 -3.20 -26.47 -16.34
CA GLU A 101 -3.51 -25.28 -15.53
C GLU A 101 -3.50 -23.99 -16.37
N ARG A 102 -2.60 -23.89 -17.36
CA ARG A 102 -2.61 -22.79 -18.33
C ARG A 102 -3.89 -22.77 -19.16
N MET A 103 -4.35 -23.93 -19.62
CA MET A 103 -5.61 -24.04 -20.38
C MET A 103 -6.80 -23.67 -19.51
N ALA A 104 -6.86 -24.13 -18.26
CA ALA A 104 -7.94 -23.78 -17.32
C ALA A 104 -8.03 -22.26 -17.08
N LEU A 105 -6.88 -21.59 -16.89
CA LEU A 105 -6.81 -20.13 -16.76
C LEU A 105 -7.27 -19.41 -18.04
N GLN A 106 -6.83 -19.87 -19.22
CA GLN A 106 -7.23 -19.29 -20.51
C GLN A 106 -8.75 -19.42 -20.73
N LEU A 107 -9.32 -20.58 -20.41
CA LEU A 107 -10.77 -20.80 -20.49
C LEU A 107 -11.51 -19.91 -19.49
N ALA A 108 -11.04 -19.80 -18.25
CA ALA A 108 -11.65 -18.95 -17.23
C ALA A 108 -11.71 -17.48 -17.69
N VAL A 109 -10.60 -16.94 -18.20
CA VAL A 109 -10.55 -15.58 -18.77
C VAL A 109 -11.51 -15.43 -19.95
N ALA A 110 -11.55 -16.41 -20.85
CA ALA A 110 -12.43 -16.41 -22.02
C ALA A 110 -13.93 -16.49 -21.65
N THR A 111 -14.27 -16.99 -20.46
CA THR A 111 -15.66 -17.08 -19.97
C THR A 111 -16.13 -15.88 -19.15
N VAL A 112 -15.24 -14.97 -18.74
CA VAL A 112 -15.60 -13.72 -18.06
C VAL A 112 -15.83 -12.64 -19.12
N HIS A 113 -16.92 -12.77 -19.88
CA HIS A 113 -17.39 -11.78 -20.86
C HIS A 113 -18.91 -11.63 -20.72
#